data_AF-A0A1Y3PCF8-F1
#
_entry.id   AF-A0A1Y3PCF8-F1
#
_cell.length_a   1.000
_cell.length_b   1.000
_cell.length_c   1.000
_cell.angle_alpha   90.00
_cell.angle_beta   90.00
_cell.angle_gamma   90.00
#
_symmetry.space_group_name_H-M   'P 1'
#
loop_
_entity.id
_entity.type
_entity.pdbx_description
1 polymer ?
#
loop_
_entity_poly.entity_id
_entity_poly.type
_entity_poly.pdbx_seq_one_letter_code
_entity_poly.pdbx_strand_id
1 'polypeptide(L)' 'MLSDRDRKLLRIIANYSAGRGRFPTLKELQIKSGRSRPDVMAGLKVLEQERYIELDENGQIRNLLEAWERPALRL' A
#
# COMPACT_ATOMS: atom_id res chain seq x y z
N MET A 1 -2.13 -8.17 -11.13
CA MET A 1 -0.67 -7.97 -10.96
C MET A 1 -0.44 -6.49 -10.71
N LEU A 2 0.40 -6.12 -9.75
CA LEU A 2 0.52 -4.71 -9.36
C LEU A 2 1.30 -3.92 -10.41
N SER A 3 0.87 -2.68 -10.64
CA SER A 3 1.69 -1.71 -11.37
C SER A 3 2.98 -1.44 -10.61
N ASP A 4 4.04 -0.95 -11.28
CA ASP A 4 5.27 -0.54 -10.57
C ASP A 4 4.99 0.53 -9.51
N ARG A 5 4.02 1.38 -9.79
CA ARG A 5 3.54 2.38 -8.85
C ARG A 5 2.93 1.70 -7.61
N ASP A 6 2.01 0.77 -7.76
CA ASP A 6 1.35 0.16 -6.60
C ASP A 6 2.29 -0.78 -5.84
N ARG A 7 3.20 -1.46 -6.54
CA ARG A 7 4.29 -2.24 -5.92
C ARG A 7 5.20 -1.37 -5.06
N LYS A 8 5.59 -0.19 -5.55
CA LYS A 8 6.36 0.78 -4.76
C LYS A 8 5.57 1.23 -3.52
N LEU A 9 4.26 1.46 -3.66
CA LEU A 9 3.40 1.87 -2.55
C LEU A 9 3.32 0.78 -1.48
N LEU A 10 3.09 -0.47 -1.88
CA LEU A 10 3.10 -1.63 -0.99
C LEU A 10 4.42 -1.76 -0.23
N ARG A 11 5.56 -1.59 -0.93
CA ARG A 11 6.87 -1.67 -0.31
C ARG A 11 7.10 -0.59 0.74
N ILE A 12 6.60 0.63 0.52
CA ILE A 12 6.67 1.70 1.54
C ILE A 12 5.88 1.28 2.78
N ILE A 13 4.67 0.75 2.61
CA ILE A 13 3.80 0.30 3.72
C ILE A 13 4.49 -0.82 4.51
N ALA A 14 4.99 -1.86 3.84
CA ALA A 14 5.69 -2.97 4.45
C ALA A 14 6.93 -2.51 5.23
N ASN A 15 7.74 -1.62 4.65
CA ASN A 15 8.94 -1.09 5.31
C ASN A 15 8.62 -0.27 6.57
N TYR A 16 7.52 0.49 6.56
CA TYR A 16 7.08 1.22 7.75
C TYR A 16 6.61 0.26 8.85
N SER A 17 5.80 -0.74 8.50
CA SER A 17 5.32 -1.74 9.45
C SER A 17 6.50 -2.47 10.10
N ALA A 18 7.41 -3.02 9.30
CA ALA A 18 8.58 -3.75 9.80
C ALA A 18 9.58 -2.87 10.56
N GLY A 19 9.86 -1.66 10.07
CA GLY A 19 10.90 -0.80 10.65
C GLY A 19 10.44 0.10 11.79
N ARG A 20 9.14 0.39 11.89
CA ARG A 20 8.59 1.34 12.88
C ARG A 20 7.46 0.77 13.75
N GLY A 21 6.98 -0.43 13.48
CA GLY A 21 5.87 -1.03 14.22
C GLY A 21 4.53 -0.30 14.01
N ARG A 22 4.40 0.50 12.95
CA ARG A 22 3.17 1.21 12.59
C ARG A 22 3.04 1.40 11.08
N PHE A 23 1.82 1.64 10.61
CA PHE A 23 1.58 2.02 9.22
C PHE A 23 1.96 3.48 8.94
N PRO A 24 2.31 3.80 7.69
CA PRO A 24 2.58 5.18 7.28
C PRO A 24 1.28 6.00 7.24
N THR A 25 1.39 7.27 7.60
CA THR A 25 0.29 8.23 7.38
C THR A 25 0.13 8.55 5.89
N LEU A 26 -1.01 9.11 5.51
CA LEU A 26 -1.25 9.59 4.13
C LEU A 26 -0.17 10.59 3.68
N LYS A 27 0.26 11.50 4.55
CA LYS A 27 1.31 12.49 4.23
C LYS A 27 2.66 11.82 3.99
N GLU A 28 3.03 10.83 4.81
CA GLU A 28 4.26 10.05 4.64
C GLU A 28 4.24 9.27 3.32
N LEU A 29 3.09 8.69 2.96
CA LEU A 29 2.90 8.01 1.68
C LEU A 29 3.07 8.97 0.50
N GLN A 30 2.48 10.17 0.55
CA GLN A 30 2.68 11.19 -0.50
C GLN A 30 4.15 11.54 -0.68
N ILE A 31 4.86 11.84 0.41
CA ILE A 31 6.28 12.22 0.37
C ILE A 31 7.14 11.08 -0.20
N LYS A 32 6.95 9.85 0.28
CA LYS A 32 7.80 8.71 -0.11
C LYS A 32 7.47 8.16 -1.50
N SER A 33 6.24 8.27 -1.94
CA SER A 33 5.83 7.85 -3.29
C SER A 33 6.01 8.94 -4.34
N GLY A 34 6.11 10.21 -3.93
CA GLY A 34 6.14 11.37 -4.83
C GLY A 34 4.79 11.65 -5.48
N ARG A 35 3.68 11.20 -4.86
CA ARG A 35 2.33 11.24 -5.45
C ARG A 35 1.42 12.25 -4.77
N SER A 36 0.43 12.71 -5.53
CA SER A 36 -0.66 13.52 -5.00
C SER A 36 -1.53 12.70 -4.03
N ARG A 37 -2.32 13.38 -3.20
CA ARG A 37 -3.25 12.70 -2.28
C ARG A 37 -4.25 11.80 -3.03
N PRO A 38 -4.93 12.26 -4.11
CA PRO A 38 -5.81 11.41 -4.90
C PRO A 38 -5.12 10.15 -5.44
N ASP A 39 -3.89 10.28 -5.96
CA ASP A 39 -3.15 9.15 -6.51
C ASP A 39 -2.75 8.12 -5.44
N VAL A 40 -2.39 8.58 -4.24
CA VAL A 40 -2.10 7.67 -3.11
C VAL A 40 -3.38 6.93 -2.70
N MET A 41 -4.50 7.64 -2.56
CA MET A 41 -5.78 7.02 -2.19
C MET A 41 -6.24 6.00 -3.24
N ALA A 42 -6.07 6.30 -4.53
CA ALA A 42 -6.37 5.36 -5.60
C ALA A 42 -5.49 4.10 -5.50
N GLY A 43 -4.18 4.26 -5.27
CA GLY A 43 -3.26 3.14 -5.06
C GLY A 43 -3.61 2.29 -3.83
N LEU A 44 -4.00 2.93 -2.71
CA LEU A 44 -4.45 2.21 -1.51
C LEU A 44 -5.70 1.37 -1.79
N LYS A 45 -6.67 1.90 -2.55
CA LYS A 45 -7.85 1.14 -2.97
C LYS A 45 -7.49 -0.06 -3.86
N VAL A 46 -6.53 0.10 -4.77
CA VAL A 46 -6.02 -1.03 -5.58
C VAL A 46 -5.40 -2.10 -4.69
N LEU A 47 -4.56 -1.71 -3.72
CA LEU A 47 -3.94 -2.66 -2.79
C LEU A 47 -4.98 -3.37 -1.91
N GLU A 48 -6.05 -2.69 -1.50
CA GLU A 48 -7.16 -3.30 -0.77
C GLU A 48 -7.96 -4.28 -1.63
N GLN A 49 -8.36 -3.88 -2.85
CA GLN A 49 -9.09 -4.72 -3.80
C GLN A 49 -8.31 -5.99 -4.16
N GLU A 50 -7.00 -5.84 -4.33
CA GLU A 50 -6.09 -6.95 -4.56
C GLU A 50 -5.76 -7.70 -3.27
N ARG A 51 -6.31 -7.37 -2.09
CA ARG A 51 -6.06 -8.06 -0.81
C ARG A 51 -4.57 -8.11 -0.41
N TYR A 52 -3.88 -6.98 -0.52
CA TYR A 52 -2.57 -6.78 0.10
C TYR A 52 -2.68 -6.07 1.45
N ILE A 53 -3.69 -5.22 1.62
CA ILE A 53 -3.97 -4.47 2.85
C ILE A 53 -5.48 -4.49 3.14
N GLU A 54 -5.84 -4.07 4.34
CA GLU A 54 -7.21 -3.67 4.68
C GLU A 54 -7.21 -2.22 5.11
N LEU A 55 -8.19 -1.45 4.63
CA LEU A 55 -8.42 -0.08 5.11
C LEU A 55 -9.51 -0.06 6.18
N ASP A 56 -9.47 0.95 7.04
CA ASP A 56 -10.59 1.28 7.91
C ASP A 56 -11.62 2.18 7.18
N GLU A 57 -12.70 2.52 7.89
CA GLU A 57 -13.75 3.42 7.41
C GLU A 57 -13.26 4.84 7.05
N ASN A 58 -12.07 5.23 7.53
CA ASN A 58 -11.43 6.52 7.26
C ASN A 58 -10.39 6.42 6.12
N GLY A 59 -10.24 5.25 5.49
CA GLY A 59 -9.26 4.99 4.45
C GLY A 59 -7.81 4.94 4.95
N GLN A 60 -7.59 4.74 6.25
CA GLN A 60 -6.28 4.46 6.82
C GLN A 60 -5.99 2.96 6.78
N ILE A 61 -4.72 2.58 6.75
CA ILE A 61 -4.31 1.18 6.74
C ILE A 61 -4.56 0.59 8.12
N ARG A 62 -5.42 -0.43 8.18
CA ARG A 62 -5.73 -1.19 9.38
C ARG A 62 -4.83 -2.42 9.51
N ASN A 63 -4.67 -3.17 8.43
CA ASN A 63 -3.88 -4.39 8.39
C ASN A 63 -3.03 -4.48 7.10
N LEU A 64 -1.88 -5.13 7.21
CA LEU A 64 -1.07 -5.56 6.07
C LEU A 64 -1.21 -7.08 5.95
N LEU A 65 -1.88 -7.53 4.90
CA LEU A 65 -2.16 -8.95 4.67
C LEU A 65 -0.97 -9.63 3.99
N GLU A 66 -0.34 -8.94 3.03
CA GLU A 66 0.80 -9.46 2.27
C GLU A 66 1.82 -8.35 2.02
N ALA A 67 3.08 -8.58 2.44
CA ALA A 67 4.14 -7.58 2.34
C ALA A 67 4.87 -7.58 0.98
N TRP A 68 4.61 -8.59 0.14
CA TRP A 68 5.32 -8.86 -1.11
C TRP A 68 4.32 -9.01 -2.26
N GLU A 69 4.72 -8.66 -3.48
CA GLU A 69 3.86 -8.94 -4.63
C GLU A 69 3.73 -10.44 -4.85
N ARG A 70 2.50 -10.90 -5.06
CA ARG A 70 2.25 -12.30 -5.43
C ARG A 70 2.63 -12.53 -6.89
N PRO A 71 3.29 -13.65 -7.22
CA PRO A 71 3.56 -14.02 -8.59
C PRO A 71 2.26 -13.97 -9.40
N ALA A 72 2.32 -13.42 -10.62
CA ALA A 72 1.21 -13.61 -11.55
C ALA A 72 1.03 -15.12 -11.75
N LEU A 73 -0.12 -15.64 -11.34
CA LEU A 73 -0.52 -17.00 -11.68
C LEU A 73 -0.49 -17.10 -13.21
N ARG A 74 0.54 -17.78 -13.73
CA ARG A 74 0.52 -18.30 -15.09
C ARG A 74 -0.37 -19.53 -15.02
N LEU A 75 -1.65 -19.38 -15.38
CA LEU A 75 -2.50 -20.50 -15.77
C LEU A 75 -2.20 -20.85 -17.22
#